data_AF-A0A918AFZ9-F1
#
_entry.id   AF-A0A918AFZ9-F1
#
_cell.length_a   1.000
_cell.length_b   1.000
_cell.length_c   1.000
_cell.angle_alpha   90.00
_cell.angle_beta   90.00
_cell.angle_gamma   90.00
#
_symmetry.space_group_name_H-M   'P 1'
#
loop_
_entity.id
_entity.type
_entity.pdbx_description
1 polymer ?
#
loop_
_entity_poly.entity_id
_entity_poly.type
_entity_poly.pdbx_seq_one_letter_code
_entity_poly.pdbx_strand_id
1 'polypeptide(L)'
;MVAYWWSQRSDENLFMEITRRDDIGSDLKAPIAARGGVSTPGYALVSAVQANNLVIHYDSEAEQIVGVSRATGERYNEPIWWVARGSYARQAGAKPGWLPGLVVALADYRPLAEPLSLAVLRQRRLALFTVRDALQAEFPGQRLYFPWIQYEPRRV
;
A
#
# COMPACT_ATOMS: atom_id res chain seq x y z
N MET A 1 -1.64 4.15 -20.80
CA MET A 1 -0.75 4.00 -19.64
C MET A 1 -1.12 5.06 -18.63
N VAL A 2 -1.32 4.71 -17.36
CA VAL A 2 -1.47 5.70 -16.29
C VAL A 2 -0.08 6.27 -16.01
N ALA A 3 0.17 7.52 -16.36
CA ALA A 3 1.39 8.21 -15.96
C ALA A 3 1.24 8.58 -14.49
N TYR A 4 2.12 8.03 -13.64
CA TYR A 4 2.16 8.40 -12.23
C TYR A 4 3.08 9.61 -12.06
N TRP A 5 2.85 10.43 -11.03
CA TRP A 5 3.67 11.63 -10.79
C TRP A 5 5.14 11.29 -10.54
N TRP A 6 5.42 10.09 -10.03
CA TRP A 6 6.76 9.58 -9.78
C TRP A 6 7.42 8.88 -10.97
N SER A 7 6.78 8.79 -12.15
CA SER A 7 7.30 7.99 -13.26
C SER A 7 8.67 8.42 -13.80
N GLN A 8 9.15 9.63 -13.47
CA GLN A 8 10.49 10.13 -13.85
C GLN A 8 11.43 10.31 -12.64
N ARG A 9 11.03 9.84 -11.45
CA ARG A 9 11.77 10.02 -10.19
C ARG A 9 12.27 8.69 -9.68
N SER A 10 13.58 8.46 -9.77
CA SER A 10 14.22 7.23 -9.29
C SER A 10 14.24 7.12 -7.76
N ASP A 11 14.07 8.24 -7.06
CA ASP A 11 13.96 8.34 -5.60
C ASP A 11 12.54 8.04 -5.08
N GLU A 12 11.53 8.12 -5.94
CA GLU A 12 10.14 7.79 -5.62
C GLU A 12 9.83 6.32 -5.93
N ASN A 13 10.56 5.45 -5.25
CA ASN A 13 10.50 4.00 -5.39
C ASN A 13 9.87 3.30 -4.18
N LEU A 14 9.15 4.04 -3.33
CA LEU A 14 8.59 3.54 -2.07
C LEU A 14 7.08 3.26 -2.17
N PHE A 15 6.70 2.05 -1.77
CA PHE A 15 5.32 1.59 -1.67
C PHE A 15 5.02 1.17 -0.24
N MET A 16 3.77 1.26 0.17
CA MET A 16 3.32 0.80 1.48
C MET A 16 2.31 -0.34 1.35
N GLU A 17 2.63 -1.48 1.95
CA GLU A 17 1.68 -2.56 2.17
C GLU A 17 1.02 -2.38 3.54
N ILE A 18 -0.31 -2.37 3.59
CA ILE A 18 -1.08 -2.43 4.84
C ILE A 18 -1.68 -3.83 4.93
N THR A 19 -1.23 -4.62 5.90
CA THR A 19 -1.54 -6.06 5.97
C THR A 19 -1.86 -6.54 7.39
N ARG A 20 -2.31 -7.80 7.50
CA ARG A 20 -2.34 -8.60 8.75
C ARG A 20 -1.97 -10.04 8.40
N ARG A 21 -0.98 -10.17 7.53
CA ARG A 21 -0.46 -11.45 7.08
C ARG A 21 0.66 -11.82 8.03
N ASP A 22 0.79 -13.10 8.34
CA ASP A 22 1.88 -13.58 9.19
C ASP A 22 3.19 -13.70 8.40
N ASP A 23 3.11 -13.80 7.07
CA ASP A 23 4.22 -13.96 6.13
C ASP A 23 4.70 -12.61 5.54
N ILE A 24 4.78 -11.56 6.37
CA ILE A 24 5.19 -10.21 5.96
C ILE A 24 6.55 -10.25 5.25
N GLY A 25 6.63 -9.55 4.11
CA GLY A 25 7.86 -9.43 3.34
C GLY A 25 8.11 -10.56 2.33
N SER A 26 7.23 -11.56 2.26
CA SER A 26 7.35 -12.67 1.30
C SER A 26 6.95 -12.27 -0.12
N ASP A 27 5.82 -11.58 -0.26
CA ASP A 27 5.27 -11.13 -1.54
C ASP A 27 4.25 -9.99 -1.35
N LEU A 28 3.90 -9.29 -2.43
CA LEU A 28 2.67 -8.50 -2.52
C LEU A 28 1.61 -9.31 -3.25
N LYS A 29 0.39 -9.32 -2.70
CA LYS A 29 -0.80 -9.97 -3.30
C LYS A 29 -1.92 -8.97 -3.48
N ALA A 30 -2.54 -8.97 -4.65
CA ALA A 30 -3.80 -8.27 -4.88
C ALA A 30 -4.67 -9.00 -5.91
N PRO A 31 -6.01 -8.96 -5.79
CA PRO A 31 -6.90 -9.43 -6.84
C PRO A 31 -6.66 -8.67 -8.15
N ILE A 32 -6.67 -9.38 -9.29
CA ILE A 32 -6.53 -8.77 -10.62
C ILE A 32 -7.70 -7.82 -10.92
N ALA A 33 -8.90 -8.18 -10.45
CA ALA A 33 -10.09 -7.35 -10.53
C ALA A 33 -10.81 -7.33 -9.18
N ALA A 34 -11.42 -6.20 -8.83
CA ALA A 34 -12.32 -6.17 -7.69
C ALA A 34 -13.64 -6.86 -8.02
N ARG A 35 -14.42 -7.16 -6.97
CA ARG A 35 -15.79 -7.68 -7.12
C ARG A 35 -16.59 -6.72 -8.01
N GLY A 36 -17.14 -7.23 -9.11
CA GLY A 36 -17.89 -6.43 -10.11
C GLY A 36 -17.06 -5.85 -11.25
N GLY A 37 -15.78 -6.21 -11.39
CA GLY A 37 -14.94 -5.81 -12.53
C GLY A 37 -14.39 -4.38 -12.45
N VAL A 38 -14.65 -3.65 -11.36
CA VAL A 38 -14.17 -2.27 -11.17
C VAL A 38 -12.76 -2.29 -10.58
N SER A 39 -11.84 -1.53 -11.17
CA SER A 39 -10.49 -1.36 -10.62
C SER A 39 -10.55 -0.66 -9.26
N THR A 40 -9.99 -1.29 -8.22
CA THR A 40 -9.76 -0.62 -6.94
C THR A 40 -8.38 0.03 -6.99
N PRO A 41 -8.22 1.33 -6.64
CA PRO A 41 -6.92 2.02 -6.75
C PRO A 41 -5.76 1.28 -6.08
N GLY A 42 -6.00 0.58 -4.96
CA GLY A 42 -4.99 -0.23 -4.28
C GLY A 42 -4.50 -1.42 -5.10
N TYR A 43 -5.36 -2.08 -5.89
CA TYR A 43 -4.95 -3.21 -6.73
C TYR A 43 -4.16 -2.74 -7.94
N ALA A 44 -4.51 -1.58 -8.50
CA ALA A 44 -3.76 -0.97 -9.59
C ALA A 44 -2.33 -0.59 -9.18
N LEU A 45 -2.10 -0.25 -7.90
CA LEU A 45 -0.76 0.08 -7.39
C LEU A 45 0.17 -1.12 -7.33
N VAL A 46 -0.33 -2.34 -7.03
CA VAL A 46 0.52 -3.55 -7.04
C VAL A 46 1.12 -3.79 -8.42
N SER A 47 0.35 -3.55 -9.49
CA SER A 47 0.84 -3.62 -10.87
C SER A 47 1.92 -2.58 -11.22
N ALA A 48 2.03 -1.50 -10.44
CA ALA A 48 3.02 -0.44 -10.63
C ALA A 48 4.37 -0.76 -9.96
N VAL A 49 4.45 -1.76 -9.08
CA VAL A 49 5.67 -2.11 -8.32
C VAL A 49 6.72 -2.76 -9.22
N GLN A 50 7.82 -2.06 -9.47
CA GLN A 50 8.93 -2.50 -10.33
C GLN A 50 10.08 -3.11 -9.51
N ALA A 51 11.02 -3.75 -10.22
CA ALA A 51 12.25 -4.24 -9.61
C ALA A 51 12.97 -3.12 -8.83
N ASN A 52 13.51 -3.46 -7.66
CA ASN A 52 14.21 -2.57 -6.75
C ASN A 52 13.36 -1.47 -6.10
N ASN A 53 12.04 -1.46 -6.28
CA ASN A 53 11.17 -0.65 -5.43
C ASN A 53 11.22 -1.18 -4.00
N LEU A 54 11.15 -0.27 -3.03
CA LEU A 54 11.07 -0.57 -1.62
C LEU A 54 9.61 -0.67 -1.19
N VAL A 55 9.31 -1.69 -0.39
CA VAL A 55 7.98 -1.93 0.16
C VAL A 55 8.07 -1.80 1.67
N ILE A 56 7.43 -0.77 2.22
CA ILE A 56 7.26 -0.55 3.65
C ILE A 56 6.06 -1.38 4.12
N HIS A 57 6.26 -2.19 5.15
CA HIS A 57 5.21 -3.05 5.68
C HIS A 57 4.59 -2.45 6.94
N TYR A 58 3.31 -2.12 6.86
CA TYR A 58 2.49 -1.71 8.00
C TYR A 58 1.61 -2.89 8.44
N ASP A 59 1.86 -3.38 9.65
CA ASP A 59 1.02 -4.34 10.33
C ASP A 59 -0.17 -3.60 10.96
N SER A 60 -1.37 -3.88 10.46
CA SER A 60 -2.62 -3.26 10.92
C SER A 60 -3.29 -3.98 12.10
N GLU A 61 -2.71 -5.09 12.57
CA GLU A 61 -3.06 -5.70 13.84
C GLU A 61 -2.22 -5.12 14.96
N ALA A 62 -0.89 -5.05 14.77
CA ALA A 62 0.02 -4.39 15.72
C ALA A 62 0.04 -2.86 15.63
N GLU A 63 -0.63 -2.28 14.64
CA GLU A 63 -0.69 -0.84 14.36
C GLU A 63 0.70 -0.17 14.24
N GLN A 64 1.60 -0.74 13.44
CA GLN A 64 2.97 -0.24 13.33
C GLN A 64 3.62 -0.57 11.98
N ILE A 65 4.57 0.24 11.55
CA ILE A 65 5.50 -0.14 10.48
C ILE A 65 6.54 -1.08 11.07
N VAL A 66 6.64 -2.29 10.52
CA VAL A 66 7.47 -3.37 11.08
C VAL A 66 8.76 -3.60 10.31
N GLY A 67 8.83 -3.22 9.04
CA GLY A 67 9.98 -3.56 8.21
C GLY A 67 9.88 -3.05 6.79
N VAL A 68 10.89 -3.38 6.01
CA VAL A 68 11.01 -3.04 4.59
C VAL A 68 11.49 -4.25 3.81
N SER A 69 10.94 -4.46 2.61
CA SER A 69 11.45 -5.40 1.61
C SER A 69 11.79 -4.69 0.31
N ARG A 70 12.48 -5.41 -0.57
CA ARG A 70 12.77 -4.99 -1.94
C ARG A 70 11.98 -5.85 -2.93
N ALA A 71 11.32 -5.22 -3.88
CA ALA A 71 10.67 -5.92 -4.98
C ALA A 71 11.71 -6.51 -5.93
N THR A 72 11.57 -7.80 -6.25
CA THR A 72 12.47 -8.50 -7.18
C THR A 72 12.22 -8.12 -8.63
N GLY A 73 10.99 -7.69 -8.95
CA GLY A 73 10.50 -7.45 -10.30
C GLY A 73 9.82 -8.67 -10.93
N GLU A 74 9.91 -9.84 -10.30
CA GLU A 74 9.16 -11.02 -10.73
C GLU A 74 7.67 -10.86 -10.41
N ARG A 75 6.83 -11.18 -11.40
CA ARG A 75 5.37 -11.03 -11.32
C ARG A 75 4.70 -12.21 -11.99
N TYR A 76 3.68 -12.75 -11.36
CA TYR A 76 2.89 -13.84 -11.94
C TYR A 76 1.44 -13.78 -11.44
N ASN A 77 0.56 -14.43 -12.22
CA ASN A 77 -0.83 -14.57 -11.86
C ASN A 77 -1.03 -15.93 -11.19
N GLU A 78 -1.65 -15.95 -10.02
CA GLU A 78 -2.06 -17.17 -9.34
C GLU A 78 -3.36 -16.95 -8.56
N PRO A 79 -4.14 -18.00 -8.27
CA PRO A 79 -5.23 -17.90 -7.32
C PRO A 79 -4.73 -17.50 -5.93
N ILE A 80 -5.33 -16.48 -5.33
CA ILE A 80 -5.02 -16.02 -3.97
C ILE A 80 -6.24 -16.17 -3.06
N TRP A 81 -6.00 -16.54 -1.80
CA TRP A 81 -7.03 -16.52 -0.77
C TRP A 81 -7.19 -15.09 -0.26
N TRP A 82 -8.33 -14.45 -0.55
CA TRP A 82 -8.48 -13.01 -0.36
C TRP A 82 -9.85 -12.59 0.16
N VAL A 83 -9.87 -11.50 0.92
CA VAL A 83 -11.08 -10.74 1.26
C VAL A 83 -10.77 -9.26 1.18
N ALA A 84 -11.66 -8.48 0.56
CA ALA A 84 -11.51 -7.03 0.54
C ALA A 84 -11.69 -6.47 1.96
N ARG A 85 -10.72 -5.68 2.45
CA ARG A 85 -10.68 -5.21 3.84
C ARG A 85 -11.15 -3.77 4.05
N GLY A 86 -11.56 -3.07 2.99
CA GLY A 86 -12.09 -1.71 3.05
C GLY A 86 -13.43 -1.63 3.80
N SER A 87 -13.78 -0.44 4.30
CA SER A 87 -15.00 -0.19 5.08
C SER A 87 -16.27 -0.68 4.35
N TYR A 88 -16.38 -0.40 3.05
CA TYR A 88 -17.50 -0.86 2.22
C TYR A 88 -17.62 -2.39 2.16
N ALA A 89 -16.50 -3.09 1.97
CA ALA A 89 -16.50 -4.55 1.91
C ALA A 89 -16.86 -5.18 3.27
N ARG A 90 -16.42 -4.58 4.38
CA ARG A 90 -16.82 -5.01 5.74
C ARG A 90 -18.32 -4.82 5.96
N GLN A 91 -18.87 -3.65 5.61
CA GLN A 91 -20.30 -3.38 5.70
C GLN A 91 -21.14 -4.34 4.85
N ALA A 92 -20.63 -4.73 3.69
CA ALA A 92 -21.26 -5.70 2.79
C ALA A 92 -21.08 -7.17 3.23
N GLY A 93 -20.46 -7.44 4.38
CA GLY A 93 -20.24 -8.81 4.88
C GLY A 93 -19.37 -9.65 3.96
N ALA A 94 -18.36 -9.06 3.32
CA ALA A 94 -17.46 -9.77 2.41
C ALA A 94 -16.81 -10.97 3.11
N LYS A 95 -16.91 -12.15 2.49
CA LYS A 95 -16.30 -13.40 2.96
C LYS A 95 -15.02 -13.68 2.18
N PRO A 96 -13.99 -14.27 2.81
CA PRO A 96 -12.80 -14.70 2.10
C PRO A 96 -13.12 -15.82 1.10
N GLY A 97 -12.35 -15.84 0.02
CA GLY A 97 -12.45 -16.85 -1.03
C GLY A 97 -11.26 -16.81 -1.98
N TRP A 98 -11.15 -17.82 -2.83
CA TRP A 98 -10.15 -17.85 -3.90
C TRP A 98 -10.53 -16.88 -5.01
N LEU A 99 -9.59 -16.01 -5.40
CA LEU A 99 -9.73 -15.05 -6.49
C LEU A 99 -8.51 -15.10 -7.42
N PRO A 100 -8.65 -14.78 -8.71
CA PRO A 100 -7.49 -14.49 -9.55
C PRO A 100 -6.67 -13.35 -8.95
N GLY A 101 -5.39 -13.61 -8.67
CA GLY A 101 -4.47 -12.69 -8.03
C GLY A 101 -3.27 -12.36 -8.89
N LEU A 102 -2.75 -11.16 -8.70
CA LEU A 102 -1.42 -10.75 -9.10
C LEU A 102 -0.51 -10.87 -7.88
N VAL A 103 0.65 -11.48 -8.10
CA VAL A 103 1.71 -11.61 -7.10
C VAL A 103 2.96 -10.92 -7.58
N VAL A 104 3.60 -10.16 -6.69
CA VAL A 104 4.93 -9.58 -6.91
C VAL A 104 5.86 -10.13 -5.84
N ALA A 105 6.91 -10.85 -6.26
CA ALA A 105 7.84 -11.45 -5.32
C ALA A 105 8.72 -10.39 -4.64
N LEU A 106 8.89 -10.53 -3.33
CA LEU A 106 9.72 -9.66 -2.51
C LEU A 106 10.95 -10.42 -2.02
N ALA A 107 12.02 -9.68 -1.75
CA ALA A 107 13.26 -10.19 -1.20
C ALA A 107 13.82 -9.23 -0.14
N ASP A 108 14.85 -9.68 0.56
CA ASP A 108 15.62 -8.89 1.53
C ASP A 108 14.75 -8.24 2.61
N TYR A 109 13.74 -8.96 3.11
CA TYR A 109 12.93 -8.46 4.22
C TYR A 109 13.83 -8.13 5.41
N ARG A 110 13.77 -6.88 5.84
CA ARG A 110 14.52 -6.37 6.98
C ARG A 110 13.54 -5.78 7.99
N PRO A 111 13.42 -6.36 9.19
CA PRO A 111 12.63 -5.75 10.25
C PRO A 111 13.31 -4.44 10.70
N LEU A 112 12.49 -3.48 11.12
CA LEU A 112 12.99 -2.32 11.84
C LEU A 112 13.43 -2.76 13.24
N ALA A 113 14.59 -2.29 13.68
CA ALA A 113 15.06 -2.53 15.05
C ALA A 113 14.06 -2.00 16.09
N GLU A 114 13.42 -0.88 15.76
CA GLU A 114 12.32 -0.29 16.52
C GLU A 114 11.14 -0.06 15.56
N PRO A 115 10.08 -0.89 15.64
CA PRO A 115 8.87 -0.68 14.85
C PRO A 115 8.24 0.70 15.10
N LEU A 116 7.81 1.35 14.03
CA LEU A 116 7.25 2.69 14.11
C LEU A 116 5.73 2.61 14.33
N SER A 117 5.30 2.82 15.57
CA SER A 117 3.89 2.72 15.95
C SER A 117 3.01 3.81 15.33
N LEU A 118 1.72 3.49 15.17
CA LEU A 118 0.70 4.42 14.74
C LEU A 118 0.59 5.64 15.66
N ALA A 119 0.84 5.46 16.96
CA ALA A 119 0.87 6.57 17.92
C ALA A 119 1.95 7.59 17.56
N VAL A 120 3.18 7.14 17.25
CA VAL A 120 4.28 8.01 16.83
C VAL A 120 3.96 8.68 15.49
N LEU A 121 3.38 7.94 14.53
CA LEU A 121 2.96 8.49 13.25
C LEU A 121 1.91 9.60 13.41
N ARG A 122 0.92 9.41 14.30
CA ARG A 122 -0.10 10.41 14.63
C ARG A 122 0.48 11.66 15.30
N GLN A 123 1.50 11.50 16.14
CA GLN A 123 2.22 12.64 16.73
C GLN A 123 2.95 13.45 15.65
N ARG A 124 3.48 12.77 14.62
CA ARG A 124 4.16 13.40 13.47
C ARG A 124 3.23 13.82 12.34
N ARG A 125 1.90 13.81 12.53
CA ARG A 125 0.92 14.11 11.47
C ARG A 125 1.21 15.40 10.71
N LEU A 126 1.58 16.48 11.42
CA LEU A 126 1.79 17.78 10.80
C LEU A 126 2.97 17.72 9.84
N ALA A 127 4.08 17.11 10.26
CA ALA A 127 5.25 16.90 9.41
C ALA A 127 4.92 16.04 8.18
N LEU A 128 4.12 14.97 8.34
CA LEU A 128 3.66 14.15 7.21
C LEU A 128 2.85 14.99 6.21
N PHE A 129 1.90 15.80 6.68
CA PHE A 129 1.09 16.62 5.78
C PHE A 129 1.88 17.79 5.16
N THR A 130 2.90 18.33 5.83
CA THR A 130 3.84 19.27 5.22
C THR A 130 4.57 18.64 4.03
N VAL A 131 4.99 17.37 4.12
CA VAL A 131 5.59 16.65 2.98
C VAL A 131 4.59 16.50 1.84
N ARG A 132 3.33 16.13 2.14
CA ARG A 132 2.27 16.03 1.14
C ARG A 132 2.03 17.36 0.42
N ASP A 133 1.94 18.44 1.19
CA ASP A 133 1.63 19.77 0.65
C ASP A 133 2.78 20.28 -0.24
N ALA A 134 4.03 19.99 0.14
CA ALA A 134 5.20 20.26 -0.70
C ALA A 134 5.17 19.48 -2.02
N LEU A 135 4.87 18.16 -1.97
CA LEU A 135 4.72 17.34 -3.17
C LEU A 135 3.58 17.84 -4.07
N GLN A 136 2.47 18.31 -3.48
CA GLN A 136 1.34 18.83 -4.24
C GLN A 136 1.65 20.14 -4.95
N ALA A 137 2.46 21.01 -4.30
CA ALA A 137 2.94 22.25 -4.90
C ALA A 137 3.96 21.99 -6.02
N GLU A 138 4.80 20.97 -5.88
CA GLU A 138 5.76 20.56 -6.92
C GLU A 138 5.06 19.93 -8.14
N PHE A 139 3.97 19.18 -7.92
CA PHE A 139 3.22 18.47 -8.97
C PHE A 139 1.74 18.91 -9.04
N PRO A 140 1.44 20.16 -9.43
CA PRO A 140 0.08 20.67 -9.45
C PRO A 140 -0.82 19.89 -10.41
N GLY A 141 -2.01 19.51 -9.95
CA GLY A 141 -3.02 18.80 -10.76
C GLY A 141 -2.78 17.29 -10.91
N GLN A 142 -1.66 16.75 -10.41
CA GLN A 142 -1.38 15.32 -10.46
C GLN A 142 -1.97 14.58 -9.25
N ARG A 143 -2.39 13.32 -9.44
CA ARG A 143 -2.86 12.46 -8.34
C ARG A 143 -1.69 11.92 -7.57
N LEU A 144 -1.51 12.37 -6.34
CA LEU A 144 -0.45 11.89 -5.47
C LEU A 144 -0.80 10.53 -4.83
N TYR A 145 0.14 9.60 -4.91
CA TYR A 145 0.17 8.46 -4.01
C TYR A 145 0.73 8.93 -2.67
N PHE A 146 -0.14 9.00 -1.67
CA PHE A 146 0.24 9.36 -0.32
C PHE A 146 -0.54 8.45 0.65
N PRO A 147 0.14 7.59 1.43
CA PRO A 147 -0.52 6.53 2.20
C PRO A 147 -1.24 7.04 3.45
N TRP A 148 -1.23 8.35 3.70
CA TRP A 148 -1.86 8.97 4.87
C TRP A 148 -3.04 9.85 4.46
N ILE A 149 -4.16 9.67 5.15
CA ILE A 149 -5.37 10.48 4.93
C ILE A 149 -5.61 11.31 6.19
N GLN A 150 -5.92 12.59 6.02
CA GLN A 150 -6.35 13.43 7.12
C GLN A 150 -7.80 13.07 7.46
N TYR A 151 -8.00 12.44 8.61
CA TYR A 151 -9.34 12.26 9.14
C TYR A 151 -9.83 13.62 9.65
N GLU A 152 -10.77 14.22 8.93
CA GLU A 152 -11.61 15.26 9.53
C GLU A 152 -12.65 14.57 10.42
N PRO A 153 -12.77 14.94 11.70
CA PRO A 153 -13.88 14.46 12.50
C PRO A 153 -15.17 14.93 11.82
N ARG A 154 -16.06 13.97 11.53
CA ARG A 154 -17.40 14.25 11.01
C ARG A 154 -18.04 15.24 11.99
N ARG A 155 -18.32 16.47 11.55
CA ARG A 155 -19.11 17.42 12.34
C ARG A 155 -20.44 16.72 12.65
N VAL A 156 -20.67 16.43 13.93
CA VAL A 156 -21.94 15.91 14.45
C VAL A 156 -22.91 17.07 14.55
#